data_AF-A0A2G4T159-F1
#
_entry.id   AF-A0A2G4T159-F1
#
_cell.length_a   1.000
_cell.length_b   1.000
_cell.length_c   1.000
_cell.angle_alpha   90.00
_cell.angle_beta   90.00
_cell.angle_gamma   90.00
#
_symmetry.space_group_name_H-M   'P 1'
#
loop_
_entity.id
_entity.type
_entity.pdbx_description
1 polymer ?
#
loop_
_entity_poly.entity_id
_entity_poly.type
_entity_poly.pdbx_seq_one_letter_code
_entity_poly.pdbx_strand_id
1 'polypeptide(L)'
;MNNSLAFRYETESFCTPETLSTSVNYVNLLLTSYGYPVPIVVDSSDPEDKCKIINCIYALINDRKKDMQEKQQLLERINQLDKNQEELQTLLANHKREYMLQDKKISELKTKLDASEKEQKRQLTQNTRLKEEMTKAKNNMQYMKAQYAHETKRHEQDMAKIQDRLLRQMNNHMKINVASLDMNSHFATTMDNAADDDEVVQVRAMYSDLLLKATNRERDAKRESEDLRAALIQLYTGVRHLLEDRIQQSNMNKRDLQREIARFSLPMDCGAKEALKEVEDLLVRLRMEWSHQIDQRPNENIDEQLHEKEKTIQSLEQSMEDLLQSIEAMKIEYEGKMQVYKRFEQGGFFDTVMPQPEPVVLSDSESSVTELDLENIAKYKTIRKRIMRDRRKITEAAEELGKQRAQLEAEKWAIKQLKYEIQKREILGQENTS
;
A
#
# COMPACT_ATOMS: atom_id res chain seq x y z
N MET A 1 -41.62 -48.21 -31.70
CA MET A 1 -43.06 -48.14 -32.02
C MET A 1 -43.18 -47.95 -33.52
N ASN A 2 -43.80 -48.92 -34.17
CA ASN A 2 -43.98 -48.99 -35.61
C ASN A 2 -44.83 -47.82 -36.10
N ASN A 3 -44.28 -46.98 -36.97
CA ASN A 3 -45.07 -46.18 -37.88
C ASN A 3 -44.68 -46.60 -39.30
N SER A 4 -45.46 -47.56 -39.81
CA SER A 4 -45.59 -47.87 -41.22
C SER A 4 -46.09 -46.61 -41.95
N LEU A 5 -45.16 -45.81 -42.45
CA LEU A 5 -45.44 -44.79 -43.46
C LEU A 5 -45.71 -45.53 -44.77
N ALA A 6 -46.98 -45.87 -44.97
CA ALA A 6 -47.51 -46.24 -46.27
C ALA A 6 -47.22 -45.08 -47.23
N PHE A 7 -46.20 -45.25 -48.07
CA PHE A 7 -45.84 -44.34 -49.14
C PHE A 7 -46.93 -44.43 -50.21
N ARG A 8 -48.00 -43.65 -50.04
CA ARG A 8 -48.99 -43.44 -51.09
C ARG A 8 -48.35 -42.55 -52.15
N TYR A 9 -47.79 -43.17 -53.19
CA TYR A 9 -47.56 -42.50 -54.47
C TYR A 9 -48.93 -42.28 -55.13
N GLU A 10 -49.62 -41.20 -54.77
CA GLU A 10 -50.55 -40.57 -55.71
C GLU A 10 -49.67 -39.71 -56.63
N THR A 11 -49.16 -40.32 -57.69
CA THR A 11 -48.42 -39.61 -58.74
C THR A 11 -49.42 -38.86 -59.61
N GLU A 12 -49.56 -37.55 -59.41
CA GLU A 12 -49.83 -36.67 -60.54
C GLU A 12 -48.67 -36.85 -61.52
N SER A 13 -48.88 -37.65 -62.57
CA SER A 13 -47.82 -37.96 -63.53
C SER A 13 -47.51 -36.70 -64.34
N PHE A 14 -46.29 -36.17 -64.19
CA PHE A 14 -45.80 -34.97 -64.89
C PHE A 14 -45.96 -35.04 -66.42
N CYS A 15 -45.99 -36.24 -66.99
CA CYS A 15 -46.21 -36.51 -68.40
C CYS A 15 -47.43 -37.41 -68.57
N THR A 16 -48.43 -36.91 -69.30
CA THR A 16 -49.60 -37.64 -69.81
C THR A 16 -49.52 -37.75 -71.34
N PRO A 17 -50.22 -38.69 -71.99
CA PRO A 17 -50.14 -38.88 -73.44
C PRO A 17 -50.43 -37.61 -74.27
N GLU A 18 -51.26 -36.71 -73.73
CA GLU A 18 -51.62 -35.42 -74.34
C GLU A 18 -50.56 -34.32 -74.17
N THR A 19 -49.71 -34.42 -73.15
CA THR A 19 -48.70 -33.41 -72.79
C THR A 19 -47.27 -33.79 -73.16
N LEU A 20 -47.09 -34.97 -73.77
CA LEU A 20 -45.80 -35.59 -74.08
C LEU A 20 -44.80 -34.65 -74.75
N SER A 21 -45.21 -33.94 -75.82
CA SER A 21 -44.32 -33.02 -76.56
C SER A 21 -43.80 -31.87 -75.67
N THR A 22 -44.67 -31.31 -74.83
CA THR A 22 -44.33 -30.20 -73.93
C THR A 22 -43.43 -30.69 -72.79
N SER A 23 -43.72 -31.86 -72.21
CA SER A 23 -42.90 -32.49 -71.17
C SER A 23 -41.51 -32.90 -71.68
N VAL A 24 -41.39 -33.43 -72.90
CA VAL A 24 -40.10 -33.71 -73.58
C VAL A 24 -39.27 -32.43 -73.71
N ASN A 25 -39.88 -31.36 -74.22
CA ASN A 25 -39.18 -30.09 -74.43
C ASN A 25 -38.70 -29.47 -73.10
N TYR A 26 -39.52 -29.57 -72.06
CA TYR A 26 -39.15 -29.09 -70.73
C TYR A 26 -37.99 -29.89 -70.11
N VAL A 27 -38.02 -31.22 -70.22
CA VAL A 27 -36.91 -32.08 -69.73
C VAL A 27 -35.64 -31.84 -70.54
N ASN A 28 -35.75 -31.67 -71.86
CA ASN A 28 -34.61 -31.30 -72.72
C ASN A 28 -34.01 -29.94 -72.32
N LEU A 29 -34.84 -28.95 -71.99
CA LEU A 29 -34.36 -27.64 -71.51
C LEU A 29 -33.64 -27.77 -70.15
N LEU A 30 -34.22 -28.54 -69.23
CA LEU A 30 -33.60 -28.83 -67.93
C LEU A 30 -32.26 -29.54 -68.11
N LEU A 31 -32.20 -30.60 -68.91
CA LEU A 31 -30.97 -31.33 -69.20
C LEU A 31 -29.92 -30.43 -69.84
N THR A 32 -30.30 -29.57 -70.77
CA THR A 32 -29.41 -28.57 -71.38
C THR A 32 -28.83 -27.64 -70.32
N SER A 33 -29.64 -27.15 -69.38
CA SER A 33 -29.19 -26.27 -68.29
C SER A 33 -28.20 -26.95 -67.32
N TYR A 34 -28.31 -28.27 -67.17
CA TYR A 34 -27.37 -29.07 -66.39
C TYR A 34 -26.17 -29.60 -67.21
N GLY A 35 -26.10 -29.27 -68.50
CA GLY A 35 -24.98 -29.64 -69.39
C GLY A 35 -25.03 -31.07 -69.93
N TYR A 36 -26.20 -31.72 -69.92
CA TYR A 36 -26.39 -33.05 -70.48
C TYR A 36 -26.67 -33.02 -71.99
N PRO A 37 -26.35 -34.09 -72.73
CA PRO A 37 -26.63 -34.19 -74.16
C PRO A 37 -28.14 -34.32 -74.44
N VAL A 38 -28.61 -33.53 -75.41
CA VAL A 38 -30.00 -33.34 -75.84
C VAL A 38 -30.01 -33.30 -77.38
N PRO A 39 -31.03 -33.80 -78.10
CA PRO A 39 -32.34 -34.29 -77.64
C PRO A 39 -32.34 -35.74 -77.17
N ILE A 40 -33.16 -36.02 -76.14
CA ILE A 40 -33.43 -37.40 -75.74
C ILE A 40 -34.25 -38.08 -76.84
N VAL A 41 -33.73 -39.17 -77.39
CA VAL A 41 -34.46 -40.05 -78.30
C VAL A 41 -35.02 -41.21 -77.49
N VAL A 42 -36.34 -41.31 -77.42
CA VAL A 42 -37.03 -42.40 -76.71
C VAL A 42 -37.59 -43.38 -77.74
N ASP A 43 -36.86 -44.47 -77.98
CA ASP A 43 -37.25 -45.53 -78.92
C ASP A 43 -38.28 -46.47 -78.27
N SER A 44 -39.54 -46.04 -78.26
CA SER A 44 -40.70 -46.90 -77.93
C SER A 44 -41.86 -46.66 -78.90
N SER A 45 -42.62 -47.72 -79.21
CA SER A 45 -43.83 -47.63 -80.04
C SER A 45 -45.04 -47.12 -79.25
N ASP A 46 -45.05 -47.29 -77.93
CA ASP A 46 -46.17 -46.93 -77.06
C ASP A 46 -45.98 -45.52 -76.44
N PRO A 47 -46.91 -44.57 -76.65
CA PRO A 47 -46.86 -43.25 -76.02
C PRO A 47 -46.88 -43.30 -74.48
N GLU A 48 -47.48 -44.34 -73.88
CA GLU A 48 -47.57 -44.46 -72.42
C GLU A 48 -46.21 -44.81 -71.79
N ASP A 49 -45.41 -45.64 -72.48
CA ASP A 49 -44.04 -45.95 -72.07
C ASP A 49 -43.09 -44.77 -72.25
N LYS A 50 -43.28 -43.94 -73.28
CA LYS A 50 -42.56 -42.67 -73.43
C LYS A 50 -42.83 -41.73 -72.26
N CYS A 51 -44.09 -41.62 -71.83
CA CYS A 51 -44.48 -40.82 -70.66
C CYS A 51 -43.81 -41.34 -69.37
N LYS A 52 -43.77 -42.66 -69.15
CA LYS A 52 -43.10 -43.26 -67.98
C LYS A 52 -41.60 -42.94 -67.96
N ILE A 53 -40.91 -43.09 -69.10
CA ILE A 53 -39.48 -42.80 -69.21
C ILE A 53 -39.20 -41.33 -68.88
N ILE A 54 -40.01 -40.40 -69.40
CA ILE A 54 -39.85 -38.97 -69.13
C ILE A 54 -40.15 -38.63 -67.68
N ASN A 55 -41.17 -39.25 -67.07
CA ASN A 55 -41.45 -39.09 -65.65
C ASN A 55 -40.29 -39.59 -64.77
N CYS A 56 -39.66 -40.71 -65.14
CA CYS A 56 -38.46 -41.21 -64.47
C CYS A 56 -37.27 -40.24 -64.62
N ILE A 57 -37.02 -39.72 -65.83
CA ILE A 57 -35.94 -38.75 -66.06
C ILE A 57 -36.21 -37.45 -65.28
N TYR A 58 -37.44 -36.97 -65.28
CA TYR A 58 -37.84 -35.79 -64.52
C TYR A 58 -37.64 -35.99 -63.01
N ALA A 59 -38.04 -37.15 -62.47
CA ALA A 59 -37.79 -37.50 -61.07
C ALA A 59 -36.29 -37.51 -60.73
N LEU A 60 -35.47 -38.14 -61.57
CA LEU A 60 -34.01 -38.19 -61.38
C LEU A 60 -33.35 -36.81 -61.42
N ILE A 61 -33.81 -35.91 -62.30
CA ILE A 61 -33.32 -34.52 -62.35
C ILE A 61 -33.70 -33.78 -61.07
N ASN A 62 -34.92 -33.99 -60.57
CA ASN A 62 -35.40 -33.33 -59.36
C ASN A 62 -34.67 -33.85 -58.11
N ASP A 63 -34.41 -35.15 -58.05
CA ASP A 63 -33.59 -35.77 -57.00
C ASP A 63 -32.16 -35.22 -57.03
N ARG A 64 -31.51 -35.15 -58.20
CA ARG A 64 -30.17 -34.54 -58.35
C ARG A 64 -30.15 -33.07 -57.91
N LYS A 65 -31.20 -32.30 -58.21
CA LYS A 65 -31.32 -30.91 -57.77
C LYS A 65 -31.40 -30.83 -56.24
N LYS A 66 -32.17 -31.71 -55.62
CA LYS A 66 -32.29 -31.81 -54.16
C LYS A 66 -30.95 -32.20 -53.52
N ASP A 67 -30.27 -33.21 -54.06
CA ASP A 67 -28.94 -33.64 -53.59
C ASP A 67 -27.90 -32.51 -53.68
N MET A 68 -27.91 -31.71 -54.76
CA MET A 68 -27.04 -30.54 -54.89
C MET A 68 -27.34 -29.48 -53.83
N GLN A 69 -28.63 -29.23 -53.53
CA GLN A 69 -29.02 -28.28 -52.48
C GLN A 69 -28.58 -28.77 -51.10
N GLU A 70 -28.80 -30.05 -50.79
CA GLU A 70 -28.36 -30.67 -49.53
C GLU A 70 -26.83 -30.61 -49.40
N LYS A 71 -26.09 -30.93 -50.47
CA LYS A 71 -24.63 -30.82 -50.50
C LYS A 71 -24.16 -29.38 -50.25
N GLN A 72 -24.82 -28.39 -50.85
CA GLN A 72 -24.49 -26.98 -50.66
C GLN A 72 -24.73 -26.55 -49.21
N GLN A 73 -25.85 -26.94 -48.62
CA GLN A 73 -26.17 -26.67 -47.21
C GLN A 73 -25.16 -27.33 -46.26
N LEU A 74 -24.74 -28.57 -46.55
CA LEU A 74 -23.72 -29.27 -45.77
C LEU A 74 -22.36 -28.55 -45.86
N LEU A 75 -21.95 -28.11 -47.05
CA LEU A 75 -20.71 -27.35 -47.23
C LEU A 75 -20.74 -26.01 -46.49
N GLU A 76 -21.85 -25.29 -46.55
CA GLU A 76 -22.05 -24.05 -45.77
C GLU A 76 -21.96 -24.32 -44.27
N ARG A 77 -22.57 -25.42 -43.81
CA ARG A 77 -22.51 -25.81 -42.41
C ARG A 77 -21.10 -26.18 -41.95
N ILE A 78 -20.34 -26.90 -42.77
CA ILE A 78 -18.94 -27.24 -42.51
C ILE A 78 -18.11 -25.96 -42.40
N ASN A 79 -18.21 -25.07 -43.39
CA ASN A 79 -17.48 -23.79 -43.37
C ASN A 79 -17.82 -22.94 -42.13
N GLN A 80 -19.07 -22.98 -41.68
CA GLN A 80 -19.47 -22.28 -40.45
C GLN A 80 -18.91 -22.95 -39.19
N LEU A 81 -18.87 -24.28 -39.14
CA LEU A 81 -18.26 -25.01 -38.03
C LEU A 81 -16.76 -24.75 -37.95
N ASP A 82 -16.06 -24.72 -39.08
CA ASP A 82 -14.62 -24.44 -39.15
C ASP A 82 -14.31 -23.03 -38.62
N LYS A 83 -15.08 -22.02 -39.04
CA LYS A 83 -14.95 -20.65 -38.51
C LYS A 83 -15.18 -20.59 -37.00
N ASN A 84 -16.24 -21.22 -36.52
CA ASN A 84 -16.53 -21.28 -35.09
C ASN A 84 -15.42 -22.00 -34.32
N GLN A 85 -14.83 -23.04 -34.91
CA GLN A 85 -13.71 -23.76 -34.31
C GLN A 85 -12.46 -22.87 -34.21
N GLU A 86 -12.13 -22.12 -35.26
CA GLU A 86 -11.01 -21.16 -35.25
C GLU A 86 -11.24 -20.07 -34.19
N GLU A 87 -12.44 -19.48 -34.14
CA GLU A 87 -12.82 -18.49 -33.13
C GLU A 87 -12.67 -19.05 -31.71
N LEU A 88 -13.18 -20.25 -31.45
CA LEU A 88 -13.04 -20.91 -30.15
C LEU A 88 -11.58 -21.20 -29.80
N GLN A 89 -10.75 -21.61 -30.77
CA GLN A 89 -9.33 -21.84 -30.54
C GLN A 89 -8.59 -20.55 -30.17
N THR A 90 -8.89 -19.44 -30.85
CA THR A 90 -8.28 -18.13 -30.52
C THR A 90 -8.70 -17.65 -29.13
N LEU A 91 -9.99 -17.79 -28.79
CA LEU A 91 -10.51 -17.41 -27.47
C LEU A 91 -9.90 -18.27 -26.35
N LEU A 92 -9.74 -19.57 -26.58
CA LEU A 92 -9.07 -20.48 -25.66
C LEU A 92 -7.58 -20.12 -25.47
N ALA A 93 -6.87 -19.77 -26.54
CA ALA A 93 -5.48 -19.32 -26.47
C ALA A 93 -5.35 -18.02 -25.66
N ASN A 94 -6.26 -17.07 -25.87
CA ASN A 94 -6.30 -15.82 -25.11
C ASN A 94 -6.54 -16.06 -23.62
N HIS A 95 -7.54 -16.87 -23.25
CA HIS A 95 -7.81 -17.20 -21.86
C HIS A 95 -6.66 -17.98 -21.19
N LYS A 96 -5.98 -18.87 -21.92
CA LYS A 96 -4.76 -19.52 -21.39
C LYS A 96 -3.66 -18.50 -21.08
N ARG A 97 -3.46 -17.51 -21.95
CA ARG A 97 -2.48 -16.44 -21.72
C ARG A 97 -2.86 -15.59 -20.51
N GLU A 98 -4.12 -15.19 -20.39
CA GLU A 98 -4.64 -14.45 -19.24
C GLU A 98 -4.46 -15.23 -17.93
N TYR A 99 -4.78 -16.52 -17.95
CA TYR A 99 -4.58 -17.41 -16.81
C TYR A 99 -3.12 -17.46 -16.37
N MET A 100 -2.17 -17.63 -17.31
CA MET A 100 -0.75 -17.62 -16.98
C MET A 100 -0.28 -16.29 -16.38
N LEU A 101 -0.82 -15.16 -16.86
CA LEU A 101 -0.51 -13.84 -16.30
C LEU A 101 -1.07 -13.68 -14.88
N GLN A 102 -2.29 -14.15 -14.64
CA GLN A 102 -2.90 -14.15 -13.32
C GLN A 102 -2.14 -15.04 -12.34
N ASP A 103 -1.71 -16.23 -12.78
CA ASP A 103 -0.95 -17.16 -11.94
C ASP A 103 0.42 -16.57 -11.55
N LYS A 104 1.10 -15.92 -12.51
CA LYS A 104 2.33 -15.17 -12.21
C LYS A 104 2.09 -14.07 -11.17
N LYS A 105 1.00 -13.30 -11.32
CA LYS A 105 0.63 -12.23 -10.38
C LYS A 105 0.31 -12.79 -8.99
N ILE A 106 -0.36 -13.93 -8.90
CA ILE A 106 -0.61 -14.63 -7.64
C ILE A 106 0.70 -15.05 -6.99
N SER A 107 1.65 -15.61 -7.76
CA SER A 107 2.97 -15.96 -7.25
C SER A 107 3.74 -14.75 -6.71
N GLU A 108 3.72 -13.61 -7.42
CA GLU A 108 4.34 -12.37 -6.95
C GLU A 108 3.66 -11.79 -5.71
N LEU A 109 2.35 -11.91 -5.58
CA LEU A 109 1.62 -11.47 -4.38
C LEU A 109 1.94 -12.37 -3.18
N LYS A 110 2.07 -13.69 -3.38
CA LYS A 110 2.48 -14.62 -2.33
C LYS A 110 3.88 -14.30 -1.79
N THR A 111 4.85 -14.04 -2.66
CA THR A 111 6.21 -13.68 -2.21
C THR A 111 6.24 -12.35 -1.45
N LYS A 112 5.44 -11.36 -1.87
CA LYS A 112 5.28 -10.09 -1.13
C LYS A 112 4.62 -10.29 0.22
N LEU A 113 3.61 -11.16 0.30
CA LEU A 113 2.94 -11.51 1.56
C LEU A 113 3.92 -12.16 2.53
N ASP A 114 4.67 -13.17 2.08
CA ASP A 114 5.67 -13.86 2.90
C ASP A 114 6.75 -12.91 3.43
N ALA A 115 7.19 -11.94 2.61
CA ALA A 115 8.14 -10.91 3.03
C ALA A 115 7.55 -9.98 4.09
N SER A 116 6.30 -9.54 3.90
CA SER A 116 5.59 -8.68 4.86
C SER A 116 5.36 -9.39 6.20
N GLU A 117 4.98 -10.67 6.19
CA GLU A 117 4.78 -11.47 7.40
C GLU A 117 6.08 -11.66 8.19
N LYS A 118 7.20 -11.92 7.49
CA LYS A 118 8.52 -12.01 8.13
C LYS A 118 8.92 -10.70 8.79
N GLU A 119 8.70 -9.57 8.11
CA GLU A 119 8.99 -8.24 8.68
C GLU A 119 8.09 -7.94 9.88
N GLN A 120 6.79 -8.24 9.79
CA GLN A 120 5.86 -8.08 10.91
C GLN A 120 6.29 -8.91 12.13
N LYS A 121 6.73 -10.16 11.93
CA LYS A 121 7.23 -11.02 13.00
C LYS A 121 8.51 -10.46 13.64
N ARG A 122 9.40 -9.88 12.82
CA ARG A 122 10.61 -9.20 13.30
C ARG A 122 10.26 -7.99 14.16
N GLN A 123 9.33 -7.14 13.71
CA GLN A 123 8.87 -5.97 14.46
C GLN A 123 8.18 -6.36 15.76
N LEU A 124 7.35 -7.40 15.75
CA LEU A 124 6.72 -7.92 16.96
C LEU A 124 7.78 -8.35 18.00
N THR A 125 8.78 -9.10 17.55
CA THR A 125 9.89 -9.55 18.42
C THR A 125 10.67 -8.37 18.99
N GLN A 126 10.95 -7.35 18.16
CA GLN A 126 11.61 -6.12 18.60
C GLN A 126 10.76 -5.36 19.63
N ASN A 127 9.45 -5.24 19.40
CA ASN A 127 8.53 -4.56 20.31
C ASN A 127 8.47 -5.27 21.68
N THR A 128 8.44 -6.60 21.69
CA THR A 128 8.50 -7.40 22.93
C THR A 128 9.79 -7.11 23.70
N ARG A 129 10.95 -7.12 23.04
CA ARG A 129 12.24 -6.78 23.68
C ARG A 129 12.23 -5.36 24.26
N LEU A 130 11.72 -4.38 23.50
CA LEU A 130 11.61 -3.00 23.97
C LEU A 130 10.68 -2.86 25.19
N LYS A 131 9.58 -3.62 25.24
CA LYS A 131 8.70 -3.66 26.42
C LYS A 131 9.39 -4.25 27.64
N GLU A 132 10.19 -5.30 27.47
CA GLU A 132 10.98 -5.89 28.55
C GLU A 132 12.01 -4.89 29.09
N GLU A 133 12.78 -4.24 28.21
CA GLU A 133 13.75 -3.21 28.59
C GLU A 133 13.08 -2.00 29.26
N MET A 134 11.93 -1.55 28.75
CA MET A 134 11.15 -0.49 29.38
C MET A 134 10.67 -0.87 30.79
N THR A 135 10.27 -2.13 30.98
CA THR A 135 9.84 -2.65 32.29
C THR A 135 11.01 -2.73 33.27
N LYS A 136 12.18 -3.21 32.81
CA LYS A 136 13.42 -3.20 33.61
C LYS A 136 13.82 -1.78 34.03
N ALA A 137 13.81 -0.84 33.08
CA ALA A 137 14.13 0.56 33.35
C ALA A 137 13.14 1.19 34.35
N LYS A 138 11.85 0.90 34.21
CA LYS A 138 10.82 1.34 35.17
C LYS A 138 11.07 0.79 36.57
N ASN A 139 11.39 -0.50 36.69
CA ASN A 139 11.68 -1.13 37.97
C ASN A 139 12.96 -0.56 38.61
N ASN A 140 14.01 -0.33 37.81
CA ASN A 140 15.24 0.31 38.28
C ASN A 140 14.97 1.75 38.78
N MET A 141 14.20 2.55 38.04
CA MET A 141 13.80 3.89 38.47
C MET A 141 13.00 3.86 39.79
N GLN A 142 12.08 2.91 39.96
CA GLN A 142 11.33 2.74 41.21
C GLN A 142 12.24 2.37 42.37
N TYR A 143 13.18 1.44 42.16
CA TYR A 143 14.20 1.07 43.12
C TYR A 143 15.04 2.29 43.53
N MET A 144 15.51 3.07 42.56
CA MET A 144 16.31 4.26 42.83
C MET A 144 15.53 5.31 43.61
N LYS A 145 14.27 5.55 43.25
CA LYS A 145 13.40 6.48 44.00
C LYS A 145 13.23 6.04 45.45
N ALA A 146 13.07 4.73 45.71
CA ALA A 146 12.97 4.19 47.06
C ALA A 146 14.28 4.36 47.84
N GLN A 147 15.43 4.09 47.19
CA GLN A 147 16.74 4.28 47.79
C GLN A 147 17.00 5.74 48.17
N TYR A 148 16.75 6.68 47.24
CA TYR A 148 16.90 8.10 47.52
C TYR A 148 15.97 8.57 48.65
N ALA A 149 14.71 8.13 48.69
CA ALA A 149 13.81 8.47 49.77
C ALA A 149 14.32 7.99 51.15
N HIS A 150 14.94 6.79 51.20
CA HIS A 150 15.55 6.27 52.42
C HIS A 150 16.80 7.07 52.82
N GLU A 151 17.68 7.39 51.87
CA GLU A 151 18.88 8.22 52.09
C GLU A 151 18.51 9.62 52.58
N THR A 152 17.52 10.27 51.96
CA THR A 152 17.00 11.58 52.40
C THR A 152 16.49 11.51 53.83
N LYS A 153 15.65 10.53 54.16
CA LYS A 153 15.13 10.36 55.54
C LYS A 153 16.24 10.12 56.55
N ARG A 154 17.26 9.33 56.20
CA ARG A 154 18.43 9.08 57.05
C ARG A 154 19.21 10.39 57.28
N HIS A 155 19.45 11.17 56.23
CA HIS A 155 20.12 12.46 56.33
C HIS A 155 19.32 13.45 57.20
N GLU A 156 18.00 13.54 57.02
CA GLU A 156 17.13 14.37 57.86
C GLU A 156 17.22 13.97 59.35
N GLN A 157 17.22 12.67 59.64
CA GLN A 157 17.38 12.17 61.00
C GLN A 157 18.75 12.50 61.60
N ASP A 158 19.82 12.36 60.83
CA ASP A 158 21.17 12.67 61.31
C ASP A 158 21.36 14.19 61.49
N MET A 159 20.78 15.02 60.61
CA MET A 159 20.70 16.46 60.80
C MET A 159 19.92 16.85 62.06
N ALA A 160 18.78 16.22 62.32
CA ALA A 160 18.00 16.45 63.54
C ALA A 160 18.80 16.11 64.81
N LYS A 161 19.54 14.98 64.82
CA LYS A 161 20.42 14.62 65.94
C LYS A 161 21.55 15.63 66.16
N ILE A 162 22.14 16.14 65.07
CA ILE A 162 23.19 17.16 65.14
C ILE A 162 22.62 18.48 65.68
N GLN A 163 21.45 18.91 65.20
CA GLN A 163 20.75 20.07 65.72
C GLN A 163 20.44 19.93 67.21
N ASP A 164 19.92 18.78 67.65
CA ASP A 164 19.67 18.51 69.07
C ASP A 164 20.96 18.55 69.90
N ARG A 165 22.06 18.00 69.40
CA ARG A 165 23.36 18.04 70.08
C ARG A 165 23.88 19.47 70.20
N LEU A 166 23.79 20.26 69.14
CA LEU A 166 24.17 21.68 69.13
C LEU A 166 23.30 22.50 70.08
N LEU A 167 21.99 22.29 70.08
CA LEU A 167 21.08 22.95 71.03
C LEU A 167 21.41 22.61 72.48
N ARG A 168 21.71 21.33 72.79
CA ARG A 168 22.17 20.92 74.11
C ARG A 168 23.50 21.57 74.49
N GLN A 169 24.47 21.62 73.57
CA GLN A 169 25.75 22.30 73.79
C GLN A 169 25.56 23.79 74.04
N MET A 170 24.76 24.48 73.23
CA MET A 170 24.45 25.90 73.39
C MET A 170 23.77 26.17 74.73
N ASN A 171 22.78 25.35 75.12
CA ASN A 171 22.07 25.49 76.38
C ASN A 171 22.98 25.20 77.59
N ASN A 172 23.91 24.25 77.46
CA ASN A 172 24.94 24.00 78.47
C ASN A 172 25.93 25.18 78.57
N HIS A 173 26.34 25.77 77.44
CA HIS A 173 27.20 26.96 77.41
C HIS A 173 26.49 28.20 77.96
N MET A 174 25.19 28.34 77.73
CA MET A 174 24.36 29.41 78.26
C MET A 174 24.16 29.31 79.78
N LYS A 175 24.20 28.10 80.35
CA LYS A 175 24.26 27.87 81.80
C LYS A 175 25.66 28.13 82.40
N ILE A 176 26.70 28.06 81.59
CA ILE A 176 28.10 28.32 82.00
C ILE A 176 28.48 29.80 81.80
N ASN A 177 27.75 30.55 80.97
CA ASN A 177 27.97 31.98 80.70
C ASN A 177 27.44 32.94 81.78
N VAL A 178 27.62 32.59 83.05
CA VAL A 178 27.84 33.58 84.14
C VAL A 178 29.20 33.29 84.77
N ALA A 179 30.23 33.19 83.94
CA ALA A 179 31.62 33.28 84.36
C ALA A 179 32.42 33.80 83.16
N SER A 180 33.00 34.99 83.35
CA SER A 180 33.94 35.66 82.47
C SER A 180 35.02 34.74 81.92
N LEU A 181 35.34 34.84 80.62
CA LEU A 181 36.71 34.88 80.07
C LEU A 181 36.59 35.10 78.56
N ASP A 182 36.93 36.30 78.08
CA ASP A 182 38.26 36.72 77.63
C ASP A 182 38.56 36.26 76.21
N MET A 183 38.36 37.20 75.28
CA MET A 183 38.77 37.09 73.90
C MET A 183 40.27 37.34 73.81
N ASN A 184 41.06 36.28 73.67
CA ASN A 184 42.35 36.40 73.02
C ASN A 184 42.58 35.24 72.05
N SER A 185 42.30 35.58 70.80
CA SER A 185 42.78 34.95 69.59
C SER A 185 44.29 34.74 69.66
N HIS A 186 44.71 33.49 69.81
CA HIS A 186 46.03 33.07 69.38
C HIS A 186 45.90 32.44 68.00
N PHE A 187 46.14 33.25 66.96
CA PHE A 187 46.58 32.75 65.66
C PHE A 187 47.93 32.04 65.88
N ALA A 188 47.89 30.74 66.07
CA ALA A 188 49.07 29.89 66.01
C ALA A 188 49.25 29.45 64.56
N THR A 189 50.16 30.12 63.88
CA THR A 189 50.81 29.70 62.64
C THR A 189 51.37 28.29 62.85
N THR A 190 50.65 27.27 62.42
CA THR A 190 51.20 25.93 62.23
C THR A 190 51.39 25.74 60.73
N MET A 191 52.61 26.05 60.30
CA MET A 191 53.19 25.44 59.11
C MET A 191 53.26 23.95 59.39
N ASP A 192 52.25 23.20 58.98
CA ASP A 192 52.30 21.74 58.96
C ASP A 192 52.02 21.28 57.52
N ASN A 193 53.11 21.00 56.81
CA ASN A 193 53.12 20.31 55.53
C ASN A 193 52.76 18.84 55.80
N ALA A 194 51.47 18.52 55.98
CA ALA A 194 50.97 17.15 55.97
C ALA A 194 49.44 17.10 55.97
N ALA A 195 48.80 17.61 54.91
CA ALA A 195 47.46 17.19 54.54
C ALA A 195 47.34 17.36 53.02
N ASP A 196 47.64 16.29 52.29
CA ASP A 196 47.13 16.11 50.93
C ASP A 196 45.61 16.26 51.04
N ASP A 197 45.10 17.31 50.42
CA ASP A 197 43.68 17.57 50.28
C ASP A 197 43.14 16.44 49.38
N ASP A 198 42.69 15.35 50.01
CA ASP A 198 42.28 14.09 49.37
C ASP A 198 41.25 14.34 48.25
N GLU A 199 40.45 15.40 48.39
CA GLU A 199 39.50 15.86 47.38
C GLU A 199 40.20 16.43 46.12
N VAL A 200 41.28 17.21 46.27
CA VAL A 200 42.03 17.77 45.14
C VAL A 200 42.83 16.68 44.42
N VAL A 201 43.40 15.72 45.17
CA VAL A 201 44.11 14.56 44.60
C VAL A 201 43.13 13.64 43.87
N GLN A 202 41.95 13.37 44.44
CA GLN A 202 40.90 12.57 43.80
C GLN A 202 40.32 13.26 42.56
N VAL A 203 40.08 14.58 42.61
CA VAL A 203 39.60 15.34 41.46
C VAL A 203 40.64 15.33 40.34
N ARG A 204 41.92 15.51 40.65
CA ARG A 204 43.01 15.43 39.66
C ARG A 204 43.15 14.03 39.06
N ALA A 205 43.01 12.98 39.88
CA ALA A 205 43.00 11.60 39.42
C ALA A 205 41.80 11.31 38.50
N MET A 206 40.61 11.83 38.83
CA MET A 206 39.40 11.69 38.02
C MET A 206 39.49 12.42 36.68
N TYR A 207 40.05 13.65 36.65
CA TYR A 207 40.30 14.36 35.39
C TYR A 207 41.35 13.64 34.53
N SER A 208 42.41 13.10 35.14
CA SER A 208 43.41 12.30 34.44
C SER A 208 42.81 11.01 33.85
N ASP A 209 41.96 10.32 34.60
CA ASP A 209 41.26 9.11 34.12
C ASP A 209 40.25 9.45 33.01
N LEU A 210 39.55 10.58 33.10
CA LEU A 210 38.64 11.05 32.05
C LEU A 210 39.39 11.36 30.75
N LEU A 211 40.54 12.05 30.83
CA LEU A 211 41.38 12.33 29.67
C LEU A 211 41.96 11.04 29.08
N LEU A 212 42.37 10.08 29.91
CA LEU A 212 42.85 8.79 29.44
C LEU A 212 41.74 7.99 28.74
N LYS A 213 40.52 7.98 29.29
CA LYS A 213 39.35 7.36 28.67
C LYS A 213 38.96 8.04 27.37
N ALA A 214 38.99 9.37 27.30
CA ALA A 214 38.70 10.13 26.08
C ALA A 214 39.74 9.84 24.98
N THR A 215 41.03 9.85 25.32
CA THR A 215 42.11 9.55 24.37
C THR A 215 42.10 8.09 23.91
N ASN A 216 41.77 7.15 24.79
CA ASN A 216 41.59 5.74 24.41
C ASN A 216 40.37 5.56 23.50
N ARG A 217 39.24 6.22 23.81
CA ARG A 217 38.05 6.19 22.96
C ARG A 217 38.32 6.77 21.57
N GLU A 218 39.11 7.84 21.48
CA GLU A 218 39.55 8.38 20.18
C GLU A 218 40.46 7.41 19.42
N ARG A 219 41.39 6.74 20.13
CA ARG A 219 42.28 5.73 19.53
C ARG A 219 41.50 4.52 19.03
N ASP A 220 40.52 4.04 19.80
CA ASP A 220 39.68 2.92 19.43
C ASP A 220 38.77 3.28 18.25
N ALA A 221 38.20 4.49 18.22
CA ALA A 221 37.45 4.98 17.06
C ALA A 221 38.32 5.07 15.78
N LYS A 222 39.59 5.45 15.91
CA LYS A 222 40.53 5.43 14.77
C LYS A 222 40.82 4.01 14.28
N ARG A 223 41.04 3.06 15.20
CA ARG A 223 41.22 1.64 14.85
C ARG A 223 39.98 1.05 14.18
N GLU A 224 38.79 1.29 14.74
CA GLU A 224 37.53 0.87 14.13
C GLU A 224 37.36 1.48 12.73
N SER A 225 37.74 2.75 12.53
CA SER A 225 37.71 3.38 11.20
C SER A 225 38.71 2.76 10.22
N GLU A 226 39.90 2.36 10.68
CA GLU A 226 40.90 1.67 9.87
C GLU A 226 40.45 0.25 9.52
N ASP A 227 39.86 -0.47 10.46
CA ASP A 227 39.30 -1.81 10.30
C ASP A 227 38.11 -1.79 9.34
N LEU A 228 37.21 -0.79 9.46
CA LEU A 228 36.12 -0.58 8.52
C LEU A 228 36.65 -0.29 7.10
N ARG A 229 37.70 0.52 6.99
CA ARG A 229 38.35 0.80 5.69
C ARG A 229 38.95 -0.48 5.11
N ALA A 230 39.63 -1.28 5.92
CA ALA A 230 40.19 -2.57 5.49
C ALA A 230 39.09 -3.56 5.06
N ALA A 231 38.00 -3.66 5.82
CA ALA A 231 36.86 -4.51 5.48
C ALA A 231 36.16 -4.05 4.19
N LEU A 232 36.01 -2.75 3.97
CA LEU A 232 35.50 -2.20 2.72
C LEU A 232 36.41 -2.54 1.53
N ILE A 233 37.73 -2.44 1.70
CA ILE A 233 38.70 -2.82 0.67
C ILE A 233 38.62 -4.33 0.37
N GLN A 234 38.44 -5.18 1.39
CA GLN A 234 38.28 -6.63 1.20
C GLN A 234 36.97 -6.98 0.50
N LEU A 235 35.85 -6.37 0.90
CA LEU A 235 34.55 -6.60 0.27
C LEU A 235 34.58 -6.13 -1.19
N TYR A 236 35.20 -4.99 -1.43
CA TYR A 236 35.38 -4.43 -2.75
C TYR A 236 36.25 -5.30 -3.65
N THR A 237 37.41 -5.76 -3.16
CA THR A 237 38.23 -6.71 -3.92
C THR A 237 37.49 -8.02 -4.16
N GLY A 238 36.70 -8.52 -3.19
CA GLY A 238 35.85 -9.70 -3.39
C GLY A 238 34.81 -9.52 -4.50
N VAL A 239 34.08 -8.40 -4.51
CA VAL A 239 33.10 -8.08 -5.56
C VAL A 239 33.77 -7.93 -6.92
N ARG A 240 34.97 -7.33 -6.97
CA ARG A 240 35.76 -7.23 -8.19
C ARG A 240 36.15 -8.59 -8.76
N HIS A 241 36.66 -9.50 -7.93
CA HIS A 241 37.00 -10.86 -8.37
C HIS A 241 35.76 -11.63 -8.86
N LEU A 242 34.63 -11.51 -8.16
CA LEU A 242 33.37 -12.15 -8.58
C LEU A 242 32.83 -11.60 -9.92
N LEU A 243 32.98 -10.30 -10.15
CA LEU A 243 32.65 -9.69 -11.43
C LEU A 243 33.62 -10.16 -12.52
N GLU A 244 34.93 -10.15 -12.26
CA GLU A 244 35.95 -10.66 -13.18
C GLU A 244 35.72 -12.14 -13.54
N ASP A 245 35.36 -13.00 -12.58
CA ASP A 245 35.05 -14.42 -12.79
C ASP A 245 33.77 -14.63 -13.62
N ARG A 246 32.71 -13.86 -13.33
CA ARG A 246 31.45 -13.91 -14.08
C ARG A 246 31.63 -13.40 -15.52
N ILE A 247 32.51 -12.43 -15.70
CA ILE A 247 32.86 -11.83 -16.98
C ILE A 247 33.69 -12.80 -17.82
N GLN A 248 34.65 -13.54 -17.24
CA GLN A 248 35.39 -14.59 -17.97
C GLN A 248 34.48 -15.70 -18.51
N GLN A 249 33.33 -15.94 -17.87
CA GLN A 249 32.32 -16.89 -18.33
C GLN A 249 31.38 -16.33 -19.42
N SER A 250 31.40 -15.02 -19.68
CA SER A 250 30.55 -14.37 -20.70
C SER A 250 31.40 -13.73 -21.80
N ASN A 251 31.13 -14.06 -23.07
CA ASN A 251 31.81 -13.45 -24.24
C ASN A 251 31.39 -11.98 -24.47
N MET A 252 31.64 -11.09 -23.51
CA MET A 252 31.33 -9.66 -23.61
C MET A 252 32.50 -8.86 -24.18
N ASN A 253 32.20 -7.82 -24.97
CA ASN A 253 33.19 -6.99 -25.67
C ASN A 253 34.06 -6.16 -24.71
N LYS A 254 35.38 -6.09 -24.98
CA LYS A 254 36.39 -5.40 -24.14
C LYS A 254 36.13 -3.89 -23.89
N ARG A 255 35.26 -3.23 -24.67
CA ARG A 255 34.92 -1.80 -24.46
C ARG A 255 33.78 -1.61 -23.46
N ASP A 256 32.77 -2.48 -23.50
CA ASP A 256 31.69 -2.48 -22.52
C ASP A 256 32.22 -2.91 -21.14
N LEU A 257 33.16 -3.85 -21.16
CA LEU A 257 33.99 -4.27 -20.03
C LEU A 257 34.65 -3.11 -19.28
N GLN A 258 35.22 -2.16 -20.01
CA GLN A 258 35.96 -1.04 -19.41
C GLN A 258 35.02 0.00 -18.78
N ARG A 259 33.80 0.14 -19.31
CA ARG A 259 32.75 0.97 -18.71
C ARG A 259 32.16 0.34 -17.45
N GLU A 260 31.94 -0.97 -17.46
CA GLU A 260 31.31 -1.66 -16.34
C GLU A 260 32.27 -1.77 -15.14
N ILE A 261 33.57 -2.02 -15.40
CA ILE A 261 34.61 -1.98 -14.36
C ILE A 261 34.83 -0.56 -13.84
N ALA A 262 34.80 0.48 -14.69
CA ALA A 262 34.94 1.87 -14.28
C ALA A 262 33.78 2.37 -13.40
N ARG A 263 32.57 1.78 -13.50
CA ARG A 263 31.46 2.09 -12.58
C ARG A 263 31.74 1.65 -11.15
N PHE A 264 32.60 0.65 -10.99
CA PHE A 264 32.96 0.15 -9.68
C PHE A 264 34.34 0.63 -9.25
N SER A 265 35.20 1.22 -10.10
CA SER A 265 36.50 1.73 -9.64
C SER A 265 36.33 2.80 -8.57
N LEU A 266 36.67 2.49 -7.32
CA LEU A 266 36.86 3.51 -6.31
C LEU A 266 38.03 4.40 -6.77
N PRO A 267 37.87 5.74 -6.77
CA PRO A 267 38.95 6.66 -7.11
C PRO A 267 40.02 6.64 -6.01
N MET A 268 40.83 5.59 -5.99
CA MET A 268 41.79 5.33 -4.91
C MET A 268 43.08 6.15 -5.01
N ASP A 269 43.24 7.01 -6.03
CA ASP A 269 44.38 7.94 -6.14
C ASP A 269 43.98 9.36 -6.57
N CYS A 270 42.71 9.74 -6.45
CA CYS A 270 42.32 11.13 -6.63
C CYS A 270 42.73 11.89 -5.36
N GLY A 271 43.91 12.50 -5.37
CA GLY A 271 44.26 13.50 -4.36
C GLY A 271 43.07 14.46 -4.20
N ALA A 272 42.79 14.90 -2.98
CA ALA A 272 41.57 15.65 -2.65
C ALA A 272 41.25 16.80 -3.63
N LYS A 273 42.27 17.35 -4.31
CA LYS A 273 42.15 18.38 -5.35
C LYS A 273 41.62 17.88 -6.69
N GLU A 274 41.99 16.70 -7.16
CA GLU A 274 41.45 16.11 -8.39
C GLU A 274 40.00 15.65 -8.19
N ALA A 275 39.71 15.02 -7.04
CA ALA A 275 38.35 14.63 -6.69
C ALA A 275 37.42 15.84 -6.57
N LEU A 276 37.91 16.95 -5.99
CA LEU A 276 37.16 18.21 -5.93
C LEU A 276 36.92 18.80 -7.32
N LYS A 277 37.91 18.76 -8.22
CA LYS A 277 37.74 19.22 -9.61
C LYS A 277 36.75 18.36 -10.39
N GLU A 278 36.79 17.03 -10.24
CA GLU A 278 35.81 16.16 -10.90
C GLU A 278 34.41 16.36 -10.34
N VAL A 279 34.27 16.55 -9.02
CA VAL A 279 32.97 16.90 -8.41
C VAL A 279 32.50 18.27 -8.91
N GLU A 280 33.39 19.25 -9.04
CA GLU A 280 33.08 20.57 -9.59
C GLU A 280 32.64 20.50 -11.05
N ASP A 281 33.35 19.74 -11.90
CA ASP A 281 32.98 19.50 -13.30
C ASP A 281 31.65 18.73 -13.44
N LEU A 282 31.40 17.75 -12.57
CA LEU A 282 30.13 17.02 -12.53
C LEU A 282 28.98 17.92 -12.07
N LEU A 283 29.21 18.81 -11.09
CA LEU A 283 28.22 19.79 -10.66
C LEU A 283 27.94 20.85 -11.74
N VAL A 284 28.95 21.25 -12.52
CA VAL A 284 28.77 22.14 -13.68
C VAL A 284 27.96 21.44 -14.78
N ARG A 285 28.25 20.18 -15.09
CA ARG A 285 27.44 19.38 -16.04
C ARG A 285 26.02 19.19 -15.57
N LEU A 286 25.83 18.82 -14.30
CA LEU A 286 24.50 18.62 -13.72
C LEU A 286 23.69 19.93 -13.74
N ARG A 287 24.34 21.07 -13.46
CA ARG A 287 23.72 22.39 -13.62
C ARG A 287 23.32 22.66 -15.05
N MET A 288 24.18 22.37 -16.03
CA MET A 288 23.85 22.56 -17.45
C MET A 288 22.71 21.65 -17.91
N GLU A 289 22.72 20.37 -17.52
CA GLU A 289 21.64 19.43 -17.82
C GLU A 289 20.33 19.85 -17.15
N TRP A 290 20.39 20.35 -15.91
CA TRP A 290 19.21 20.85 -15.20
C TRP A 290 18.64 22.09 -15.89
N SER A 291 19.47 23.05 -16.28
CA SER A 291 19.04 24.23 -17.05
C SER A 291 18.41 23.82 -18.37
N HIS A 292 19.06 22.91 -19.09
CA HIS A 292 18.57 22.39 -20.37
C HIS A 292 17.24 21.64 -20.22
N GLN A 293 17.06 20.90 -19.12
CA GLN A 293 15.83 20.17 -18.82
C GLN A 293 14.70 21.09 -18.35
N ILE A 294 15.01 22.24 -17.74
CA ILE A 294 14.03 23.30 -17.47
C ILE A 294 13.60 23.96 -18.78
N ASP A 295 14.56 24.29 -19.66
CA ASP A 295 14.31 24.99 -20.93
C ASP A 295 13.63 24.09 -21.99
N GLN A 296 13.86 22.77 -21.94
CA GLN A 296 13.26 21.78 -22.84
C GLN A 296 12.01 21.11 -22.29
N ARG A 297 11.54 21.44 -21.08
CA ARG A 297 10.20 21.03 -20.68
C ARG A 297 9.23 21.71 -21.64
N PRO A 298 8.49 20.96 -22.50
CA PRO A 298 7.38 21.56 -23.18
C PRO A 298 6.46 22.06 -22.07
N ASN A 299 5.99 23.29 -22.18
CA ASN A 299 4.98 23.84 -21.29
C ASN A 299 3.65 23.12 -21.60
N GLU A 300 3.62 21.80 -21.43
CA GLU A 300 2.43 20.96 -21.49
C GLU A 300 1.65 21.25 -20.22
N ASN A 301 0.83 22.29 -20.32
CA ASN A 301 -0.36 22.60 -19.54
C ASN A 301 -0.57 21.72 -18.29
N ILE A 302 0.34 21.84 -17.32
CA ILE A 302 0.33 21.09 -16.07
C ILE A 302 -0.98 21.37 -15.33
N ASP A 303 -1.50 22.59 -15.47
CA ASP A 303 -2.78 23.01 -14.92
C ASP A 303 -3.97 22.29 -15.54
N GLU A 304 -3.98 22.00 -16.85
CA GLU A 304 -5.06 21.21 -17.48
C GLU A 304 -5.02 19.75 -17.02
N GLN A 305 -3.85 19.12 -16.97
CA GLN A 305 -3.73 17.74 -16.50
C GLN A 305 -4.08 17.64 -15.00
N LEU A 306 -3.65 18.59 -14.19
CA LEU A 306 -3.97 18.63 -12.77
C LEU A 306 -5.47 18.84 -12.56
N HIS A 307 -6.11 19.70 -13.35
CA HIS A 307 -7.56 19.91 -13.30
C HIS A 307 -8.37 18.69 -13.78
N GLU A 308 -7.88 17.93 -14.78
CA GLU A 308 -8.47 16.65 -15.16
C GLU A 308 -8.34 15.61 -14.05
N LYS A 309 -7.18 15.52 -13.39
CA LYS A 309 -7.00 14.62 -12.24
C LYS A 309 -7.90 15.03 -11.07
N GLU A 310 -8.02 16.32 -10.77
CA GLU A 310 -8.93 16.85 -9.75
C GLU A 310 -10.39 16.43 -10.02
N LYS A 311 -10.86 16.55 -11.27
CA LYS A 311 -12.21 16.10 -11.67
C LYS A 311 -12.40 14.59 -11.51
N THR A 312 -11.39 13.79 -11.84
CA THR A 312 -11.47 12.33 -11.65
C THR A 312 -11.52 11.96 -10.17
N ILE A 313 -10.78 12.68 -9.31
CA ILE A 313 -10.80 12.47 -7.86
C ILE A 313 -12.19 12.79 -7.30
N GLN A 314 -12.77 13.94 -7.67
CA GLN A 314 -14.11 14.34 -7.23
C GLN A 314 -15.19 13.33 -7.67
N SER A 315 -15.10 12.80 -8.88
CA SER A 315 -16.03 11.75 -9.35
C SER A 315 -15.90 10.45 -8.56
N LEU A 316 -14.68 10.06 -8.20
CA LEU A 316 -14.43 8.87 -7.38
C LEU A 316 -14.94 9.06 -5.95
N GLU A 317 -14.74 10.25 -5.37
CA GLU A 317 -15.24 10.60 -4.04
C GLU A 317 -16.77 10.53 -3.97
N GLN A 318 -17.47 11.07 -4.97
CA GLN A 318 -18.93 10.96 -5.07
C GLN A 318 -19.37 9.49 -5.18
N SER A 319 -18.70 8.69 -6.00
CA SER A 319 -19.03 7.25 -6.12
C SER A 319 -18.81 6.48 -4.82
N MET A 320 -17.78 6.85 -4.03
CA MET A 320 -17.53 6.27 -2.71
C MET A 320 -18.62 6.66 -1.71
N GLU A 321 -19.10 7.90 -1.76
CA GLU A 321 -20.18 8.37 -0.89
C GLU A 321 -21.50 7.67 -1.20
N ASP A 322 -21.84 7.50 -2.49
CA ASP A 322 -23.03 6.75 -2.93
C ASP A 322 -22.98 5.28 -2.49
N LEU A 323 -21.82 4.63 -2.62
CA LEU A 323 -21.62 3.25 -2.17
C LEU A 323 -21.77 3.12 -0.65
N LEU A 324 -21.27 4.10 0.11
CA LEU A 324 -21.44 4.11 1.57
C LEU A 324 -22.90 4.29 1.97
N GLN A 325 -23.66 5.15 1.29
CA GLN A 325 -25.10 5.30 1.52
C GLN A 325 -25.86 4.02 1.20
N SER A 326 -25.52 3.35 0.09
CA SER A 326 -26.12 2.07 -0.29
C SER A 326 -25.86 0.97 0.74
N ILE A 327 -24.64 0.89 1.27
CA ILE A 327 -24.29 -0.06 2.35
C ILE A 327 -25.08 0.23 3.62
N GLU A 328 -25.23 1.49 4.03
CA GLU A 328 -26.01 1.82 5.23
C GLU A 328 -27.51 1.52 5.02
N ALA A 329 -28.06 1.80 3.84
CA ALA A 329 -29.44 1.45 3.50
C ALA A 329 -29.68 -0.08 3.55
N MET A 330 -28.79 -0.87 2.94
CA MET A 330 -28.85 -2.33 3.01
C MET A 330 -28.71 -2.86 4.44
N LYS A 331 -27.89 -2.21 5.27
CA LYS A 331 -27.72 -2.59 6.67
C LYS A 331 -28.97 -2.31 7.49
N ILE A 332 -29.65 -1.18 7.27
CA ILE A 332 -30.95 -0.88 7.90
C ILE A 332 -31.99 -1.92 7.46
N GLU A 333 -32.05 -2.26 6.18
CA GLU A 333 -32.98 -3.27 5.67
C GLU A 333 -32.70 -4.66 6.28
N TYR A 334 -31.42 -5.04 6.38
CA TYR A 334 -31.00 -6.29 7.01
C TYR A 334 -31.32 -6.34 8.50
N GLU A 335 -31.07 -5.25 9.24
CA GLU A 335 -31.44 -5.12 10.65
C GLU A 335 -32.96 -5.22 10.83
N GLY A 336 -33.75 -4.59 9.95
CA GLY A 336 -35.21 -4.70 9.93
C GLY A 336 -35.68 -6.14 9.70
N LYS A 337 -35.13 -6.83 8.69
CA LYS A 337 -35.43 -8.25 8.43
C LYS A 337 -35.03 -9.13 9.61
N MET A 338 -33.88 -8.89 10.22
CA MET A 338 -33.40 -9.63 11.39
C MET A 338 -34.34 -9.47 12.60
N GLN A 339 -34.88 -8.26 12.81
CA GLN A 339 -35.87 -8.02 13.86
C GLN A 339 -37.18 -8.77 13.60
N VAL A 340 -37.63 -8.85 12.35
CA VAL A 340 -38.81 -9.66 11.98
C VAL A 340 -38.57 -11.15 12.24
N TYR A 341 -37.39 -11.68 11.86
CA TYR A 341 -37.04 -13.07 12.14
C TYR A 341 -36.98 -13.37 13.65
N LYS A 342 -36.37 -12.49 14.45
CA LYS A 342 -36.35 -12.65 15.91
C LYS A 342 -37.74 -12.61 16.53
N ARG A 343 -38.62 -11.72 16.06
CA ARG A 343 -40.02 -11.67 16.53
C ARG A 343 -40.81 -12.93 16.14
N PHE A 344 -40.50 -13.53 14.98
CA PHE A 344 -41.08 -14.79 14.54
C PHE A 344 -40.62 -15.96 15.43
N GLU A 345 -39.32 -16.05 15.73
CA GLU A 345 -38.77 -17.08 16.64
C GLU A 345 -39.32 -16.97 18.07
N GLN A 346 -39.58 -15.75 18.55
CA GLN A 346 -40.11 -15.48 19.89
C GLN A 346 -41.64 -15.62 19.99
N GLY A 347 -42.35 -16.01 18.92
CA GLY A 347 -43.80 -16.24 18.93
C GLY A 347 -44.67 -14.97 18.99
N GLY A 348 -44.09 -13.78 18.91
CA GLY A 348 -44.77 -12.49 19.06
C GLY A 348 -45.45 -11.94 17.79
N PHE A 349 -45.80 -12.79 16.82
CA PHE A 349 -46.37 -12.33 15.55
C PHE A 349 -47.78 -11.70 15.68
N PHE A 350 -48.54 -12.05 16.73
CA PHE A 350 -49.89 -11.53 16.99
C PHE A 350 -49.97 -10.42 18.06
N ASP A 351 -48.84 -10.05 18.68
CA ASP A 351 -48.82 -9.12 19.83
C ASP A 351 -49.11 -7.65 19.45
N THR A 352 -49.10 -7.32 18.16
CA THR A 352 -49.51 -6.00 17.65
C THR A 352 -51.03 -5.81 17.57
N VAL A 353 -51.85 -6.82 17.81
CA VAL A 353 -53.33 -6.72 17.72
C VAL A 353 -54.01 -6.52 19.08
N MET A 354 -53.30 -6.69 20.20
CA MET A 354 -53.86 -6.47 21.54
C MET A 354 -52.80 -5.88 22.48
N PRO A 355 -52.87 -4.58 22.84
CA PRO A 355 -52.02 -4.05 23.89
C PRO A 355 -52.55 -4.57 25.25
N GLN A 356 -51.86 -5.55 25.83
CA GLN A 356 -52.05 -5.95 27.22
C GLN A 356 -51.02 -5.23 28.11
N PRO A 357 -51.43 -4.75 29.29
CA PRO A 357 -50.59 -3.95 30.17
C PRO A 357 -49.51 -4.79 30.86
N GLU A 358 -48.30 -4.25 30.95
CA GLU A 358 -47.14 -4.86 31.59
C GLU A 358 -47.42 -5.29 33.05
N PRO A 359 -47.16 -6.55 33.42
CA PRO A 359 -46.92 -6.88 34.81
C PRO A 359 -45.43 -6.72 35.14
N VAL A 360 -45.16 -5.83 36.09
CA VAL A 360 -43.90 -5.76 36.83
C VAL A 360 -43.68 -7.12 37.51
N VAL A 361 -42.67 -7.87 37.06
CA VAL A 361 -42.20 -9.06 37.78
C VAL A 361 -40.75 -8.84 38.17
N LEU A 362 -40.56 -8.51 39.45
CA LEU A 362 -39.32 -8.75 40.19
C LEU A 362 -39.10 -10.26 40.23
N SER A 363 -38.11 -10.76 39.50
CA SER A 363 -37.67 -12.16 39.59
C SER A 363 -36.16 -12.24 39.63
N ASP A 364 -35.68 -12.62 40.81
CA ASP A 364 -34.29 -12.78 41.23
C ASP A 364 -33.71 -14.09 40.68
N SER A 365 -33.29 -14.08 39.41
CA SER A 365 -32.68 -15.24 38.76
C SER A 365 -31.39 -14.83 38.04
N GLU A 366 -30.25 -15.29 38.56
CA GLU A 366 -28.86 -15.01 38.12
C GLU A 366 -28.50 -15.60 36.73
N SER A 367 -29.41 -15.54 35.76
CA SER A 367 -29.19 -16.06 34.40
C SER A 367 -29.51 -15.08 33.27
N SER A 368 -29.82 -13.80 33.55
CA SER A 368 -30.13 -12.79 32.50
C SER A 368 -29.00 -11.80 32.17
N VAL A 369 -27.80 -12.03 32.69
CA VAL A 369 -26.66 -11.07 32.57
C VAL A 369 -26.08 -10.96 31.15
N THR A 370 -26.45 -11.84 30.21
CA THR A 370 -25.82 -11.82 28.86
C THR A 370 -26.53 -10.99 27.79
N GLU A 371 -27.81 -10.63 27.93
CA GLU A 371 -28.55 -9.90 26.88
C GLU A 371 -28.52 -8.38 27.02
N LEU A 372 -28.45 -7.86 28.26
CA LEU A 372 -28.35 -6.42 28.53
C LEU A 372 -27.00 -5.81 28.09
N ASP A 373 -25.95 -6.61 27.97
CA ASP A 373 -24.63 -6.13 27.59
C ASP A 373 -24.48 -5.83 26.09
N LEU A 374 -25.22 -6.52 25.21
CA LEU A 374 -25.08 -6.33 23.75
C LEU A 374 -25.64 -4.98 23.27
N GLU A 375 -26.77 -4.55 23.81
CA GLU A 375 -27.31 -3.20 23.53
C GLU A 375 -26.42 -2.10 24.09
N ASN A 376 -25.88 -2.31 25.30
CA ASN A 376 -24.97 -1.35 25.92
C ASN A 376 -23.67 -1.24 25.11
N ILE A 377 -23.12 -2.35 24.62
CA ILE A 377 -21.93 -2.35 23.74
C ILE A 377 -22.19 -1.58 22.43
N ALA A 378 -23.37 -1.72 21.83
CA ALA A 378 -23.73 -0.98 20.62
C ALA A 378 -23.84 0.53 20.89
N LYS A 379 -24.49 0.93 22.00
CA LYS A 379 -24.58 2.32 22.47
C LYS A 379 -23.19 2.90 22.78
N TYR A 380 -22.30 2.14 23.44
CA TYR A 380 -20.92 2.56 23.69
C TYR A 380 -20.09 2.71 22.41
N LYS A 381 -20.30 1.85 21.39
CA LYS A 381 -19.63 1.97 20.09
C LYS A 381 -20.08 3.22 19.33
N THR A 382 -21.36 3.56 19.34
CA THR A 382 -21.87 4.78 18.67
C THR A 382 -21.41 6.05 19.38
N ILE A 383 -21.43 6.06 20.71
CA ILE A 383 -20.88 7.16 21.52
C ILE A 383 -19.38 7.33 21.25
N ARG A 384 -18.60 6.24 21.21
CA ARG A 384 -17.16 6.28 20.91
C ARG A 384 -16.87 6.80 19.50
N LYS A 385 -17.67 6.42 18.50
CA LYS A 385 -17.57 6.95 17.13
C LYS A 385 -17.89 8.46 17.09
N ARG A 386 -18.88 8.93 17.86
CA ARG A 386 -19.22 10.36 17.96
C ARG A 386 -18.07 11.15 18.59
N ILE A 387 -17.54 10.69 19.72
CA ILE A 387 -16.39 11.33 20.39
C ILE A 387 -15.16 11.39 19.48
N MET A 388 -14.88 10.35 18.69
CA MET A 388 -13.77 10.36 17.74
C MET A 388 -13.97 11.35 16.60
N ARG A 389 -15.21 11.50 16.09
CA ARG A 389 -15.54 12.53 15.09
C ARG A 389 -15.39 13.94 15.67
N ASP A 390 -15.86 14.16 16.89
CA ASP A 390 -15.76 15.46 17.55
C ASP A 390 -14.29 15.81 17.84
N ARG A 391 -13.46 14.82 18.26
CA ARG A 391 -12.01 15.00 18.40
C ARG A 391 -11.34 15.36 17.07
N ARG A 392 -11.71 14.73 15.96
CA ARG A 392 -11.18 15.06 14.63
C ARG A 392 -11.52 16.49 14.22
N LYS A 393 -12.77 16.91 14.42
CA LYS A 393 -13.20 18.30 14.16
C LYS A 393 -12.44 19.30 15.01
N ILE A 394 -12.18 18.99 16.29
CA ILE A 394 -11.39 19.85 17.17
C ILE A 394 -9.93 19.93 16.72
N THR A 395 -9.32 18.81 16.32
CA THR A 395 -7.94 18.80 15.81
C THR A 395 -7.81 19.53 14.48
N GLU A 396 -8.78 19.39 13.59
CA GLU A 396 -8.83 20.08 12.30
C GLU A 396 -8.99 21.59 12.49
N ALA A 397 -9.92 22.02 13.36
CA ALA A 397 -10.07 23.43 13.73
C ALA A 397 -8.81 24.00 14.41
N ALA A 398 -8.07 23.19 15.18
CA ALA A 398 -6.80 23.59 15.78
C ALA A 398 -5.68 23.72 14.75
N GLU A 399 -5.62 22.83 13.76
CA GLU A 399 -4.68 22.91 12.64
C GLU A 399 -4.96 24.15 11.78
N GLU A 400 -6.24 24.44 11.51
CA GLU A 400 -6.66 25.60 10.74
C GLU A 400 -6.37 26.92 11.48
N LEU A 401 -6.62 26.99 12.79
CA LEU A 401 -6.17 28.10 13.63
C LEU A 401 -4.65 28.24 13.63
N GLY A 402 -3.92 27.13 13.58
CA GLY A 402 -2.46 27.12 13.44
C GLY A 402 -2.01 27.75 12.12
N LYS A 403 -2.64 27.37 11.00
CA LYS A 403 -2.39 27.95 9.67
C LYS A 403 -2.69 29.45 9.63
N GLN A 404 -3.83 29.87 10.18
CA GLN A 404 -4.21 31.29 10.26
C GLN A 404 -3.22 32.10 11.12
N ARG A 405 -2.74 31.55 12.25
CA ARG A 405 -1.71 32.21 13.07
C ARG A 405 -0.39 32.36 12.32
N ALA A 406 0.04 31.31 11.61
CA ALA A 406 1.27 31.36 10.81
C ALA A 406 1.17 32.40 9.68
N GLN A 407 0.01 32.50 9.01
CA GLN A 407 -0.25 33.54 8.01
C GLN A 407 -0.18 34.95 8.62
N LEU A 408 -0.83 35.18 9.77
CA LEU A 408 -0.77 36.47 10.45
C LEU A 408 0.64 36.83 10.96
N GLU A 409 1.44 35.85 11.37
CA GLU A 409 2.85 36.09 11.73
C GLU A 409 3.70 36.44 10.50
N ALA A 410 3.47 35.78 9.37
CA ALA A 410 4.13 36.11 8.10
C ALA A 410 3.76 37.52 7.62
N GLU A 411 2.48 37.90 7.70
CA GLU A 411 2.02 39.26 7.39
C GLU A 411 2.63 40.30 8.33
N LYS A 412 2.67 40.03 9.64
CA LYS A 412 3.34 40.92 10.60
C LYS A 412 4.83 41.08 10.30
N TRP A 413 5.50 39.99 9.92
CA TRP A 413 6.90 40.03 9.53
C TRP A 413 7.11 40.86 8.25
N ALA A 414 6.26 40.67 7.24
CA ALA A 414 6.28 41.46 6.00
C ALA A 414 6.05 42.95 6.26
N ILE A 415 5.08 43.31 7.11
CA ILE A 415 4.83 44.70 7.51
C ILE A 415 6.05 45.29 8.25
N LYS A 416 6.71 44.50 9.11
CA LYS A 416 7.91 44.96 9.82
C LYS A 416 9.07 45.21 8.87
N GLN A 417 9.25 44.37 7.85
CA GLN A 417 10.23 44.58 6.79
C GLN A 417 9.92 45.84 5.96
N LEU A 418 8.66 46.03 5.58
CA LEU A 418 8.24 47.23 4.87
C LEU A 418 8.48 48.51 5.68
N LYS A 419 8.19 48.49 7.00
CA LYS A 419 8.50 49.62 7.89
C LYS A 419 10.00 49.90 7.96
N TYR A 420 10.82 48.85 8.03
CA TYR A 420 12.28 48.99 8.04
C TYR A 420 12.80 49.60 6.73
N GLU A 421 12.29 49.17 5.58
CA GLU A 421 12.64 49.72 4.27
C GLU A 421 12.17 51.18 4.10
N ILE A 422 10.99 51.54 4.63
CA ILE A 422 10.51 52.93 4.63
C ILE A 422 11.40 53.82 5.51
N GLN A 423 11.72 53.40 6.74
CA GLN A 423 12.65 54.15 7.62
C GLN A 423 14.03 54.32 7.00
N LYS A 424 14.56 53.27 6.36
CA LYS A 424 15.83 53.34 5.64
C LYS A 424 15.77 54.34 4.49
N ARG A 425 14.66 54.40 3.73
CA ARG A 425 14.46 55.41 2.68
C ARG A 425 14.32 56.82 3.23
N GLU A 426 13.67 57.01 4.38
CA GLU A 426 13.55 58.33 5.04
C GLU A 426 14.92 58.84 5.50
N ILE A 427 15.76 57.99 6.09
CA ILE A 427 17.12 58.35 6.51
C ILE A 427 17.99 58.72 5.29
N LEU A 428 17.95 57.91 4.22
CA LEU A 428 18.67 58.21 2.97
C LEU A 428 18.12 59.43 2.22
N GLY A 429 16.84 59.79 2.44
CA GLY A 429 16.24 61.01 1.90
C GLY A 429 16.65 62.27 2.65
N GLN A 430 16.85 62.19 3.96
CA GLN A 430 17.32 63.30 4.80
C GLN A 430 18.81 63.60 4.57
N GLU A 431 19.64 62.59 4.29
CA GLU A 431 21.06 62.79 3.91
C GLU A 431 21.24 63.44 2.53
N ASN A 432 20.24 63.40 1.65
CA ASN A 432 20.29 64.05 0.33
C ASN A 432 19.71 65.48 0.32
N THR A 433 19.27 66.00 1.47
CA THR A 433 18.67 67.35 1.60
C THR A 433 19.36 68.25 2.62
N SER A 434 20.50 67.82 3.18
CA SER A 434 21.49 68.66 3.87
C SER A 434 22.71 68.85 2.98
#